data_AF-A0A7W0VW34-F1
#
_entry.id   AF-A0A7W0VW34-F1
#
_cell.length_a   1.000
_cell.length_b   1.000
_cell.length_c   1.000
_cell.angle_alpha   90.00
_cell.angle_beta   90.00
_cell.angle_gamma   90.00
#
_symmetry.space_group_name_H-M   'P 1'
#
loop_
_entity.id
_entity.type
_entity.pdbx_description
1 polymer ?
#
loop_
_entity_poly.entity_id
_entity_poly.type
_entity_poly.pdbx_seq_one_letter_code
_entity_poly.pdbx_strand_id
1 'polypeptide(L)'
;MKKLALGALIAGFAACGGGSGSTKPILVDSAAGDSSGPQVCSPLTQMGCNTGEKCNWIYDQLMPTVVGHIGCEPVGTAAIGAACGNRAVGPDMCVKGAECVSGECKAICDHQGGDPKCDADHACVRYQNLFTDGTTTVAGVCDPGCDPLTQDLKIGTNKTACGSMMPTMPDKGCYGYGEYSCSGVAPTVSNAVAVTLTDRVAPAGDYLNACAPGFMPLLIAETGVMTGLCNGLCAALEADSTKPTTVEIGDATALAKNPTGAAPAAGNATCETGKRGSAADGPQTCRFLWIYNVDDAGMLEITDYTDKMGVCFSRQKYRYDSNNDGMLNAMDATTPRCSPGPAGSGIAGLPPRSAATAGKYDDAADFFCQKVANSMFSDKPLTKGDKVYVGELAGMESGRVYNPNEGPVPARRHVFTNN
;
A
#
# COMPACT_ATOMS: atom_id res chain seq x y z
N MET A 1 -42.38 4.93 -33.60
CA MET A 1 -42.64 5.91 -34.69
C MET A 1 -42.60 7.32 -34.13
N LYS A 2 -41.54 8.09 -34.37
CA LYS A 2 -41.53 9.56 -34.35
C LYS A 2 -40.25 10.01 -35.07
N LYS A 3 -40.46 10.77 -36.15
CA LYS A 3 -39.46 11.28 -37.10
C LYS A 3 -39.00 12.66 -36.64
N LEU A 4 -37.70 12.93 -36.65
CA LEU A 4 -37.10 14.28 -36.64
C LEU A 4 -35.84 14.18 -37.52
N ALA A 5 -35.92 14.54 -38.81
CA ALA A 5 -35.76 15.88 -39.38
C ALA A 5 -34.28 16.31 -39.44
N LEU A 6 -33.66 15.93 -40.56
CA LEU A 6 -32.32 16.33 -41.00
C LEU A 6 -32.46 17.66 -41.76
N GLY A 7 -31.86 18.73 -41.25
CA GLY A 7 -31.82 20.05 -41.89
C GLY A 7 -30.38 20.46 -42.14
N ALA A 8 -30.00 20.53 -43.41
CA ALA A 8 -28.70 20.95 -43.91
C ALA A 8 -28.51 22.47 -43.78
N LEU A 9 -27.31 22.90 -43.40
CA LEU A 9 -26.80 24.24 -43.71
C LEU A 9 -25.36 24.13 -44.20
N ILE A 10 -25.17 24.40 -45.49
CA ILE A 10 -23.88 24.61 -46.15
C ILE A 10 -23.69 26.12 -46.26
N ALA A 11 -22.55 26.66 -45.80
CA ALA A 11 -21.91 27.82 -46.41
C ALA A 11 -20.49 28.05 -45.86
N GLY A 12 -19.51 28.02 -46.77
CA GLY A 12 -18.42 29.01 -46.79
C GLY A 12 -17.14 28.68 -46.02
N PHE A 13 -16.30 27.79 -46.55
CA PHE A 13 -14.85 27.90 -46.30
C PHE A 13 -14.20 28.67 -47.45
N ALA A 14 -13.87 29.92 -47.15
CA ALA A 14 -12.98 30.74 -47.94
C ALA A 14 -11.55 30.20 -47.83
N ALA A 15 -10.92 29.98 -48.98
CA ALA A 15 -9.50 29.72 -49.08
C ALA A 15 -8.70 30.98 -48.73
N CYS A 16 -7.80 30.86 -47.75
CA CYS A 16 -6.63 31.71 -47.52
C CYS A 16 -5.61 30.75 -46.88
N GLY A 17 -4.53 30.35 -47.53
CA GLY A 17 -3.44 31.21 -47.95
C GLY A 17 -2.21 30.64 -47.25
N GLY A 18 -1.34 29.97 -48.03
CA GLY A 18 -0.13 29.34 -47.52
C GLY A 18 0.82 30.36 -46.90
N GLY A 19 1.28 30.07 -45.69
CA GLY A 19 2.38 30.75 -45.03
C GLY A 19 3.32 29.72 -44.44
N SER A 20 4.38 29.36 -45.17
CA SER A 20 5.55 28.70 -44.61
C SER A 20 6.23 29.66 -43.64
N GLY A 21 5.83 29.59 -42.38
CA GLY A 21 6.48 30.28 -41.27
C GLY A 21 6.48 29.34 -40.09
N SER A 22 7.66 28.93 -39.65
CA SER A 22 7.87 28.12 -38.45
C SER A 22 7.54 28.94 -37.20
N THR A 23 6.25 29.20 -36.94
CA THR A 23 5.78 29.65 -35.63
C THR A 23 5.79 28.44 -34.71
N LYS A 24 6.96 28.20 -34.12
CA LYS A 24 7.04 27.40 -32.89
C LYS A 24 6.05 28.00 -31.89
N PRO A 25 5.26 27.18 -31.15
CA PRO A 25 4.49 27.70 -30.03
C PRO A 25 5.46 28.44 -29.11
N ILE A 26 5.18 29.73 -28.88
CA ILE A 26 5.90 30.53 -27.89
C ILE A 26 5.40 30.03 -26.53
N LEU A 27 6.18 29.16 -25.90
CA LEU A 27 6.10 28.97 -24.46
C LEU A 27 6.50 30.31 -23.85
N VAL A 28 5.56 30.97 -23.18
CA VAL A 28 5.83 32.18 -22.42
C VAL A 28 6.56 31.74 -21.16
N ASP A 29 7.89 31.60 -21.25
CA ASP A 29 8.74 31.57 -20.05
C ASP A 29 8.70 32.97 -19.43
N SER A 30 8.23 33.02 -18.20
CA SER A 30 8.21 34.21 -17.35
C SER A 30 9.57 34.91 -17.37
N ALA A 31 9.56 36.25 -17.51
CA ALA A 31 10.77 37.04 -17.64
C ALA A 31 11.76 36.82 -16.48
N ALA A 32 13.02 36.58 -16.83
CA ALA A 32 14.14 36.46 -15.90
C ALA A 32 14.38 37.79 -15.15
N GLY A 33 14.00 37.82 -13.87
CA GLY A 33 14.33 38.86 -12.91
C GLY A 33 15.58 38.50 -12.09
N ASP A 34 16.42 39.51 -11.85
CA ASP A 34 17.78 39.47 -11.31
C ASP A 34 18.01 38.77 -9.94
N SER A 35 18.99 37.86 -9.93
CA SER A 35 20.08 37.70 -8.93
C SER A 35 19.81 37.46 -7.42
N SER A 36 18.87 36.58 -7.10
CA SER A 36 19.03 35.64 -5.98
C SER A 36 18.83 34.24 -6.57
N GLY A 37 19.71 33.27 -6.30
CA GLY A 37 19.65 31.94 -6.93
C GLY A 37 18.21 31.41 -7.00
N PRO A 38 17.81 30.75 -8.11
CA PRO A 38 16.40 30.47 -8.40
C PRO A 38 15.75 29.89 -7.15
N GLN A 39 14.84 30.64 -6.54
CA GLN A 39 14.13 30.17 -5.35
C GLN A 39 13.35 28.94 -5.79
N VAL A 40 13.83 27.77 -5.36
CA VAL A 40 13.19 26.51 -5.71
C VAL A 40 11.85 26.46 -5.00
N CYS A 41 10.79 26.43 -5.80
CA CYS A 41 9.43 26.17 -5.37
C CYS A 41 9.39 24.90 -4.51
N SER A 42 8.92 25.01 -3.26
CA SER A 42 8.76 23.85 -2.35
C SER A 42 7.28 23.57 -2.05
N PRO A 43 6.72 22.42 -2.46
CA PRO A 43 5.32 22.08 -2.18
C PRO A 43 5.01 21.90 -0.69
N LEU A 44 5.98 21.48 0.11
CA LEU A 44 5.76 21.30 1.56
C LEU A 44 5.72 22.64 2.29
N THR A 45 6.73 23.49 2.07
CA THR A 45 6.82 24.79 2.77
C THR A 45 5.97 25.88 2.11
N GLN A 46 5.52 25.64 0.88
CA GLN A 46 4.78 26.59 0.05
C GLN A 46 5.52 27.93 -0.12
N MET A 47 6.85 27.85 -0.21
CA MET A 47 7.79 28.94 -0.45
C MET A 47 8.34 28.91 -1.89
N GLY A 48 8.90 30.04 -2.35
CA GLY A 48 9.57 30.16 -3.64
C GLY A 48 8.72 30.74 -4.78
N CYS A 49 7.44 31.03 -4.53
CA CYS A 49 6.51 31.63 -5.50
C CYS A 49 6.12 33.06 -5.13
N ASN A 50 5.65 33.84 -6.11
CA ASN A 50 5.25 35.23 -5.88
C ASN A 50 3.96 35.31 -5.03
N THR A 51 3.63 36.53 -4.60
CA THR A 51 2.35 36.79 -3.93
C THR A 51 1.19 36.47 -4.87
N GLY A 52 0.22 35.68 -4.41
CA GLY A 52 -0.90 35.21 -5.23
C GLY A 52 -0.62 33.89 -5.96
N GLU A 53 0.58 33.34 -5.83
CA GLU A 53 0.97 32.03 -6.36
C GLU A 53 1.19 31.01 -5.22
N LYS A 54 1.13 29.73 -5.56
CA LYS A 54 1.48 28.61 -4.71
C LYS A 54 2.45 27.69 -5.42
N CYS A 55 3.16 26.91 -4.61
CA CYS A 55 4.02 25.87 -5.13
C CYS A 55 3.24 24.57 -5.26
N ASN A 56 3.15 24.02 -6.47
CA ASN A 56 2.35 22.84 -6.71
C ASN A 56 2.88 21.97 -7.86
N TRP A 57 2.21 20.84 -8.11
CA TRP A 57 2.48 19.99 -9.26
C TRP A 57 1.77 20.52 -10.50
N ILE A 58 2.54 20.87 -11.53
CA ILE A 58 2.03 21.33 -12.81
C ILE A 58 2.12 20.15 -13.80
N TYR A 59 0.98 19.70 -14.29
CA TYR A 59 0.93 18.67 -15.32
C TYR A 59 1.33 19.26 -16.67
N ASP A 60 2.47 18.80 -17.20
CA ASP A 60 2.96 19.15 -18.54
C ASP A 60 2.24 18.32 -19.62
N GLN A 61 1.91 17.08 -19.28
CA GLN A 61 1.31 16.12 -20.18
C GLN A 61 0.52 15.07 -19.38
N LEU A 62 -0.66 14.67 -19.86
CA LEU A 62 -1.43 13.59 -19.25
C LEU A 62 -1.43 12.28 -20.02
N MET A 63 -1.15 12.32 -21.32
CA MET A 63 -1.18 11.16 -22.22
C MET A 63 0.00 11.20 -23.18
N PRO A 64 0.65 10.07 -23.49
CA PRO A 64 0.34 8.70 -23.02
C PRO A 64 0.83 8.39 -21.60
N THR A 65 1.73 9.21 -21.07
CA THR A 65 2.24 9.13 -19.70
C THR A 65 2.02 10.46 -19.04
N VAL A 66 1.55 10.43 -17.79
CA VAL A 66 1.42 11.62 -16.95
C VAL A 66 2.82 12.09 -16.57
N VAL A 67 3.17 13.30 -17.01
CA VAL A 67 4.42 13.99 -16.72
C VAL A 67 4.07 15.36 -16.17
N GLY A 68 4.82 15.81 -15.18
CA GLY A 68 4.71 17.15 -14.64
C GLY A 68 6.01 17.55 -13.96
N HIS A 69 5.98 18.75 -13.39
CA HIS A 69 7.07 19.30 -12.60
C HIS A 69 6.50 20.10 -11.43
N ILE A 70 7.36 20.37 -10.45
CA ILE A 70 7.05 21.29 -9.35
C ILE A 70 7.27 22.71 -9.84
N GLY A 71 6.23 23.55 -9.76
CA GLY A 71 6.28 24.92 -10.25
C GLY A 71 5.29 25.85 -9.54
N CYS A 72 5.44 27.13 -9.81
CA CYS A 72 4.56 28.16 -9.27
C CYS A 72 3.33 28.34 -10.16
N GLU A 73 2.15 28.32 -9.55
CA GLU A 73 0.89 28.57 -10.23
C GLU A 73 -0.01 29.49 -9.40
N PRO A 74 -1.01 30.16 -10.00
CA PRO A 74 -1.97 30.98 -9.26
C PRO A 74 -2.69 30.20 -8.15
N VAL A 75 -2.90 30.84 -7.00
CA VAL A 75 -3.71 30.26 -5.91
C VAL A 75 -5.17 30.20 -6.33
N GLY A 76 -5.75 29.01 -6.29
CA GLY A 76 -7.17 28.82 -6.49
C GLY A 76 -8.01 29.12 -5.24
N THR A 77 -9.34 29.06 -5.39
CA THR A 77 -10.30 29.38 -4.33
C THR A 77 -11.03 28.16 -3.75
N ALA A 78 -10.85 26.98 -4.33
CA ALA A 78 -11.49 25.76 -3.86
C ALA A 78 -10.79 25.25 -2.59
N ALA A 79 -11.55 25.16 -1.50
CA ALA A 79 -11.06 24.67 -0.21
C ALA A 79 -10.67 23.18 -0.27
N ILE A 80 -9.91 22.71 0.70
CA ILE A 80 -9.64 21.27 0.88
C ILE A 80 -10.98 20.52 1.02
N GLY A 81 -11.11 19.39 0.32
CA GLY A 81 -12.35 18.59 0.21
C GLY A 81 -13.34 19.10 -0.83
N ALA A 82 -13.12 20.29 -1.42
CA ALA A 82 -13.97 20.78 -2.50
C ALA A 82 -13.64 20.07 -3.82
N ALA A 83 -14.66 19.92 -4.67
CA ALA A 83 -14.48 19.44 -6.02
C ALA A 83 -13.57 20.40 -6.80
N CYS A 84 -12.63 19.84 -7.55
CA CYS A 84 -11.77 20.55 -8.48
C CYS A 84 -11.87 19.91 -9.87
N GLY A 85 -11.65 20.69 -10.92
CA GLY A 85 -11.74 20.18 -12.29
C GLY A 85 -10.65 19.13 -12.55
N ASN A 86 -11.03 17.96 -13.09
CA ASN A 86 -10.07 17.02 -13.68
C ASN A 86 -9.26 17.77 -14.73
N ARG A 87 -7.98 17.99 -14.45
CA ARG A 87 -7.14 18.77 -15.34
C ARG A 87 -6.86 17.96 -16.58
N ALA A 88 -6.97 18.61 -17.74
CA ALA A 88 -6.39 18.13 -18.98
C ALA A 88 -4.98 18.73 -19.15
N VAL A 89 -4.84 20.05 -18.90
CA VAL A 89 -3.61 20.86 -18.75
C VAL A 89 -4.04 22.18 -18.07
N GLY A 90 -3.23 22.78 -17.19
CA GLY A 90 -3.45 24.14 -16.64
C GLY A 90 -3.39 24.25 -15.10
N PRO A 91 -3.59 25.46 -14.52
CA PRO A 91 -3.29 25.75 -13.11
C PRO A 91 -4.41 25.38 -12.14
N ASP A 92 -4.08 24.69 -11.05
CA ASP A 92 -4.97 24.20 -10.00
C ASP A 92 -5.99 25.24 -9.47
N MET A 93 -7.20 24.77 -9.11
CA MET A 93 -8.24 25.65 -8.54
C MET A 93 -8.28 25.55 -7.02
N CYS A 94 -7.39 24.77 -6.43
CA CYS A 94 -7.30 24.53 -5.00
C CYS A 94 -6.53 25.64 -4.31
N VAL A 95 -6.88 25.87 -3.05
CA VAL A 95 -6.15 26.82 -2.19
C VAL A 95 -4.68 26.44 -2.03
N LYS A 96 -3.88 27.39 -1.52
CA LYS A 96 -2.45 27.17 -1.18
C LYS A 96 -2.30 26.00 -0.21
N GLY A 97 -1.33 25.12 -0.47
CA GLY A 97 -1.10 23.89 0.34
C GLY A 97 -2.04 22.72 0.02
N ALA A 98 -2.80 22.79 -1.08
CA ALA A 98 -3.61 21.68 -1.57
C ALA A 98 -3.31 21.40 -3.05
N GLU A 99 -3.58 20.17 -3.49
CA GLU A 99 -3.45 19.71 -4.88
C GLU A 99 -4.71 19.00 -5.35
N CYS A 100 -5.07 19.18 -6.62
CA CYS A 100 -6.26 18.59 -7.21
C CYS A 100 -6.01 17.13 -7.64
N VAL A 101 -6.39 16.16 -6.80
CA VAL A 101 -6.21 14.73 -7.09
C VAL A 101 -7.56 14.04 -7.16
N SER A 102 -7.81 13.33 -8.26
CA SER A 102 -9.08 12.60 -8.50
C SER A 102 -10.33 13.49 -8.43
N GLY A 103 -10.21 14.76 -8.82
CA GLY A 103 -11.31 15.73 -8.83
C GLY A 103 -11.64 16.34 -7.47
N GLU A 104 -10.77 16.19 -6.48
CA GLU A 104 -10.92 16.79 -5.14
C GLU A 104 -9.63 17.50 -4.71
N CYS A 105 -9.76 18.66 -4.07
CA CYS A 105 -8.63 19.37 -3.49
C CYS A 105 -8.16 18.66 -2.21
N LYS A 106 -6.99 18.04 -2.24
CA LYS A 106 -6.41 17.32 -1.09
C LYS A 106 -5.25 18.10 -0.50
N ALA A 107 -5.14 18.13 0.82
CA ALA A 107 -4.02 18.79 1.48
C ALA A 107 -2.69 18.12 1.08
N ILE A 108 -1.66 18.91 0.78
CA ILE A 108 -0.31 18.40 0.55
C ILE A 108 0.28 17.97 1.91
N CYS A 109 1.04 16.90 1.92
CA CYS A 109 1.68 16.38 3.14
C CYS A 109 3.11 15.89 2.89
N ASP A 110 3.91 15.89 3.96
CA ASP A 110 5.21 15.24 3.98
C ASP A 110 5.07 13.76 4.28
N HIS A 111 5.31 12.94 3.26
CA HIS A 111 5.26 11.48 3.36
C HIS A 111 6.37 10.87 4.23
N GLN A 112 7.35 11.66 4.66
CA GLN A 112 8.40 11.26 5.60
C GLN A 112 8.04 11.59 7.06
N GLY A 113 6.82 12.09 7.30
CA GLY A 113 6.32 12.39 8.65
C GLY A 113 6.70 13.77 9.18
N GLY A 114 7.27 14.65 8.35
CA GLY A 114 7.47 16.08 8.65
C GLY A 114 6.21 16.93 8.44
N ASP A 115 6.37 18.25 8.36
CA ASP A 115 5.26 19.18 8.15
C ASP A 115 5.16 19.62 6.67
N PRO A 116 3.95 19.80 6.13
CA PRO A 116 2.64 19.59 6.77
C PRO A 116 2.28 18.11 6.93
N LYS A 117 1.55 17.78 8.01
CA LYS A 117 1.01 16.44 8.29
C LYS A 117 -0.46 16.37 7.93
N CYS A 118 -0.90 15.16 7.59
CA CYS A 118 -2.33 14.85 7.55
C CYS A 118 -2.93 14.84 8.96
N ASP A 119 -4.22 15.12 9.06
CA ASP A 119 -4.95 14.92 10.31
C ASP A 119 -5.10 13.42 10.65
N ALA A 120 -5.65 13.11 11.82
CA ALA A 120 -5.75 11.74 12.33
C ALA A 120 -6.65 10.81 11.48
N ASP A 121 -7.51 11.39 10.65
CA ASP A 121 -8.46 10.68 9.81
C ASP A 121 -7.96 10.47 8.37
N HIS A 122 -6.82 11.06 8.02
CA HIS A 122 -6.19 10.95 6.71
C HIS A 122 -4.82 10.26 6.79
N ALA A 123 -4.36 9.72 5.67
CA ALA A 123 -3.02 9.15 5.51
C ALA A 123 -2.28 9.92 4.40
N CYS A 124 -0.96 10.05 4.54
CA CYS A 124 -0.17 10.75 3.53
C CYS A 124 0.20 9.81 2.38
N VAL A 125 -0.45 9.98 1.23
CA VAL A 125 -0.33 9.05 0.09
C VAL A 125 0.57 9.62 -0.99
N ARG A 126 1.45 8.78 -1.51
CA ARG A 126 2.22 9.06 -2.72
C ARG A 126 1.51 8.50 -3.94
N TYR A 127 1.30 9.35 -4.92
CA TYR A 127 0.83 8.95 -6.23
C TYR A 127 2.02 8.85 -7.20
N GLN A 128 1.98 7.87 -8.10
CA GLN A 128 2.98 7.76 -9.14
C GLN A 128 2.97 9.04 -10.01
N ASN A 129 4.14 9.58 -10.28
CA ASN A 129 4.34 10.80 -11.07
C ASN A 129 3.62 12.04 -10.51
N LEU A 130 3.42 12.09 -9.20
CA LEU A 130 2.97 13.28 -8.48
C LEU A 130 4.09 13.73 -7.53
N PHE A 131 4.44 15.02 -7.56
CA PHE A 131 5.52 15.60 -6.76
C PHE A 131 6.86 14.84 -6.90
N THR A 132 7.17 14.34 -8.09
CA THR A 132 8.44 13.69 -8.37
C THR A 132 9.46 14.70 -8.87
N ASP A 133 10.58 14.85 -8.15
CA ASP A 133 11.76 15.55 -8.60
C ASP A 133 12.82 14.50 -9.01
N GLY A 134 12.97 14.32 -10.33
CA GLY A 134 13.72 13.19 -10.89
C GLY A 134 13.11 11.84 -10.48
N THR A 135 13.83 11.08 -9.65
CA THR A 135 13.40 9.76 -9.15
C THR A 135 12.81 9.81 -7.74
N THR A 136 12.77 10.97 -7.10
CA THR A 136 12.38 11.10 -5.69
C THR A 136 11.02 11.79 -5.59
N THR A 137 10.06 11.14 -4.96
CA THR A 137 8.80 11.82 -4.55
C THR A 137 9.09 12.69 -3.34
N VAL A 138 8.85 14.00 -3.42
CA VAL A 138 9.17 14.95 -2.34
C VAL A 138 7.97 15.27 -1.45
N ALA A 139 6.74 15.00 -1.91
CA ALA A 139 5.51 15.25 -1.17
C ALA A 139 4.42 14.24 -1.54
N GLY A 140 3.43 14.10 -0.67
CA GLY A 140 2.20 13.35 -0.92
C GLY A 140 0.97 14.24 -0.81
N VAL A 141 -0.21 13.62 -0.84
CA VAL A 141 -1.48 14.28 -0.49
C VAL A 141 -2.24 13.48 0.56
N CYS A 142 -3.02 14.16 1.37
CA CYS A 142 -3.84 13.55 2.41
C CYS A 142 -5.09 12.93 1.81
N ASP A 143 -5.14 11.60 1.81
CA ASP A 143 -6.33 10.84 1.46
C ASP A 143 -7.09 10.36 2.69
N PRO A 144 -8.42 10.24 2.60
CA PRO A 144 -9.21 9.65 3.67
C PRO A 144 -8.66 8.29 4.07
N GLY A 145 -8.35 8.16 5.35
CA GLY A 145 -7.87 6.91 5.93
C GLY A 145 -8.97 5.87 5.96
N CYS A 146 -8.58 4.60 6.02
CA CYS A 146 -9.52 3.49 6.02
C CYS A 146 -9.02 2.28 6.78
N ASP A 147 -9.93 1.34 7.04
CA ASP A 147 -9.60 0.04 7.58
C ASP A 147 -9.34 -0.98 6.45
N PRO A 148 -8.16 -1.61 6.38
CA PRO A 148 -7.82 -2.54 5.31
C PRO A 148 -8.55 -3.89 5.38
N LEU A 149 -9.14 -4.27 6.52
CA LEU A 149 -9.94 -5.49 6.62
C LEU A 149 -11.39 -5.23 6.24
N THR A 150 -12.01 -4.22 6.84
CA THR A 150 -13.43 -3.88 6.60
C THR A 150 -13.62 -3.07 5.32
N GLN A 151 -12.59 -2.38 4.85
CA GLN A 151 -12.65 -1.42 3.74
C GLN A 151 -13.55 -0.22 4.06
N ASP A 152 -13.74 0.10 5.33
CA ASP A 152 -14.53 1.27 5.74
C ASP A 152 -13.66 2.53 5.81
N LEU A 153 -14.19 3.66 5.33
CA LEU A 153 -13.60 4.98 5.55
C LEU A 153 -13.66 5.37 7.02
N LYS A 154 -12.62 6.07 7.49
CA LYS A 154 -12.63 6.71 8.80
C LYS A 154 -13.65 7.86 8.85
N ILE A 155 -13.76 8.62 7.77
CA ILE A 155 -14.60 9.82 7.64
C ILE A 155 -15.74 9.67 6.62
N GLY A 156 -16.69 10.59 6.69
CA GLY A 156 -17.83 10.64 5.78
C GLY A 156 -19.05 9.82 6.23
N THR A 157 -20.15 9.99 5.51
CA THR A 157 -21.44 9.32 5.78
C THR A 157 -21.56 7.97 5.07
N ASN A 158 -21.03 7.86 3.84
CA ASN A 158 -20.90 6.58 3.14
C ASN A 158 -19.51 6.00 3.45
N LYS A 159 -19.43 5.13 4.47
CA LYS A 159 -18.14 4.55 4.89
C LYS A 159 -17.77 3.28 4.16
N THR A 160 -18.75 2.45 3.81
CA THR A 160 -18.53 1.11 3.26
C THR A 160 -17.76 1.15 1.95
N ALA A 161 -16.83 0.20 1.77
CA ALA A 161 -16.10 0.00 0.51
C ALA A 161 -15.40 1.27 0.02
N CYS A 162 -14.70 1.94 0.93
CA CYS A 162 -14.00 3.18 0.66
C CYS A 162 -14.90 4.31 0.14
N GLY A 163 -16.17 4.32 0.56
CA GLY A 163 -17.18 5.29 0.13
C GLY A 163 -17.65 5.12 -1.31
N SER A 164 -17.40 3.96 -1.92
CA SER A 164 -17.97 3.62 -3.23
C SER A 164 -19.50 3.71 -3.21
N MET A 165 -20.08 4.21 -4.30
CA MET A 165 -21.54 4.18 -4.51
C MET A 165 -22.07 2.77 -4.81
N MET A 166 -21.19 1.83 -5.20
CA MET A 166 -21.51 0.43 -5.48
C MET A 166 -20.63 -0.49 -4.61
N PRO A 167 -21.03 -0.76 -3.35
CA PRO A 167 -20.18 -1.52 -2.42
C PRO A 167 -19.84 -2.95 -2.85
N THR A 168 -20.69 -3.59 -3.66
CA THR A 168 -20.46 -4.93 -4.22
C THR A 168 -19.46 -4.96 -5.37
N MET A 169 -19.17 -3.79 -5.96
CA MET A 169 -18.26 -3.63 -7.08
C MET A 169 -17.55 -2.28 -6.94
N PRO A 170 -16.73 -2.12 -5.89
CA PRO A 170 -16.25 -0.81 -5.50
C PRO A 170 -15.25 -0.26 -6.51
N ASP A 171 -15.36 1.03 -6.79
CA ASP A 171 -14.44 1.80 -7.63
C ASP A 171 -13.19 2.27 -6.86
N LYS A 172 -13.21 2.10 -5.53
CA LYS A 172 -12.15 2.43 -4.58
C LYS A 172 -11.82 1.24 -3.69
N GLY A 173 -10.61 1.21 -3.18
CA GLY A 173 -10.16 0.23 -2.19
C GLY A 173 -9.27 0.88 -1.14
N CYS A 174 -9.15 0.19 -0.01
CA CYS A 174 -8.30 0.59 1.10
C CYS A 174 -6.92 -0.05 0.91
N TYR A 175 -5.92 0.79 0.69
CA TYR A 175 -4.59 0.40 0.23
C TYR A 175 -3.54 1.08 1.12
N GLY A 176 -2.47 0.37 1.49
CA GLY A 176 -1.44 0.93 2.37
C GLY A 176 -0.37 -0.05 2.84
N TYR A 177 0.65 0.51 3.48
CA TYR A 177 1.63 -0.19 4.32
C TYR A 177 1.76 0.59 5.62
N GLY A 178 1.10 0.13 6.68
CA GLY A 178 1.07 0.82 7.98
C GLY A 178 0.07 1.99 8.05
N GLU A 179 0.09 2.88 7.06
CA GLU A 179 -0.95 3.88 6.82
C GLU A 179 -1.81 3.47 5.61
N TYR A 180 -3.12 3.40 5.81
CA TYR A 180 -4.08 2.95 4.81
C TYR A 180 -5.00 4.06 4.40
N SER A 181 -5.17 4.22 3.09
CA SER A 181 -6.00 5.24 2.48
C SER A 181 -6.93 4.66 1.42
N CYS A 182 -8.06 5.33 1.23
CA CYS A 182 -8.98 5.00 0.17
C CYS A 182 -8.53 5.65 -1.12
N SER A 183 -7.98 4.84 -2.02
CA SER A 183 -7.62 5.26 -3.37
C SER A 183 -8.55 4.61 -4.40
N GLY A 184 -8.71 5.27 -5.54
CA GLY A 184 -9.26 4.63 -6.72
C GLY A 184 -8.46 3.38 -7.09
N VAL A 185 -9.15 2.39 -7.64
CA VAL A 185 -8.51 1.22 -8.25
C VAL A 185 -7.75 1.69 -9.49
N ALA A 186 -6.50 1.26 -9.68
CA ALA A 186 -5.61 1.79 -10.73
C ALA A 186 -6.29 1.80 -12.12
N PRO A 187 -6.43 2.98 -12.76
CA PRO A 187 -7.14 3.12 -14.04
C PRO A 187 -6.32 2.68 -15.26
N THR A 188 -5.03 2.37 -15.11
CA THR A 188 -4.08 2.14 -16.22
C THR A 188 -4.12 0.75 -16.84
N VAL A 189 -4.93 -0.18 -16.32
CA VAL A 189 -5.34 -1.38 -17.05
C VAL A 189 -6.82 -1.26 -17.35
N SER A 190 -7.12 -1.03 -18.63
CA SER A 190 -8.47 -1.03 -19.19
C SER A 190 -9.40 -2.04 -18.49
N ASN A 191 -10.40 -1.52 -17.79
CA ASN A 191 -11.55 -2.23 -17.20
C ASN A 191 -11.26 -3.17 -16.02
N ALA A 192 -11.65 -2.76 -14.80
CA ALA A 192 -12.12 -3.65 -13.73
C ALA A 192 -11.23 -4.84 -13.28
N VAL A 193 -9.99 -4.97 -13.76
CA VAL A 193 -9.20 -6.19 -13.50
C VAL A 193 -8.79 -6.26 -12.04
N ALA A 194 -8.33 -5.15 -11.44
CA ALA A 194 -7.82 -5.20 -10.07
C ALA A 194 -8.85 -5.65 -9.02
N VAL A 195 -10.16 -5.41 -9.19
CA VAL A 195 -11.18 -5.92 -8.23
C VAL A 195 -11.34 -7.44 -8.25
N THR A 196 -10.86 -8.13 -9.27
CA THR A 196 -10.90 -9.60 -9.37
C THR A 196 -9.55 -10.27 -9.09
N LEU A 197 -8.46 -9.51 -8.96
CA LEU A 197 -7.13 -10.03 -8.62
C LEU A 197 -7.09 -10.36 -7.12
N THR A 198 -7.58 -11.55 -6.79
CA THR A 198 -7.63 -12.10 -5.43
C THR A 198 -6.39 -12.94 -5.13
N ASP A 199 -6.47 -13.85 -4.15
CA ASP A 199 -5.32 -14.57 -3.64
C ASP A 199 -4.53 -15.31 -4.74
N ARG A 200 -3.22 -15.16 -4.71
CA ARG A 200 -2.23 -15.75 -5.62
C ARG A 200 -2.40 -15.41 -7.10
N VAL A 201 -3.11 -14.34 -7.40
CA VAL A 201 -3.13 -13.79 -8.76
C VAL A 201 -1.98 -12.78 -8.90
N ALA A 202 -1.21 -12.89 -10.00
CA ALA A 202 -0.18 -11.91 -10.30
C ALA A 202 -0.81 -10.52 -10.51
N PRO A 203 -0.29 -9.47 -9.87
CA PRO A 203 -0.79 -8.12 -10.06
C PRO A 203 -0.44 -7.65 -11.48
N ALA A 204 -1.21 -6.69 -12.00
CA ALA A 204 -0.93 -6.07 -13.29
C ALA A 204 0.30 -5.13 -13.27
N GLY A 205 0.92 -4.94 -12.10
CA GLY A 205 2.14 -4.16 -11.87
C GLY A 205 2.47 -4.06 -10.37
N ASP A 206 3.61 -3.46 -10.05
CA ASP A 206 4.12 -3.38 -8.67
C ASP A 206 3.52 -2.23 -7.86
N TYR A 207 2.22 -1.98 -8.03
CA TYR A 207 1.50 -0.92 -7.33
C TYR A 207 0.72 -1.49 -6.16
N LEU A 208 0.67 -0.77 -5.05
CA LEU A 208 -0.05 -1.16 -3.84
C LEU A 208 -1.55 -1.48 -4.09
N ASN A 209 -2.18 -0.79 -5.04
CA ASN A 209 -3.58 -0.99 -5.45
C ASN A 209 -3.75 -1.93 -6.66
N ALA A 210 -2.72 -2.71 -7.01
CA ALA A 210 -2.79 -3.66 -8.12
C ALA A 210 -3.57 -4.94 -7.79
N CYS A 211 -4.03 -5.11 -6.54
CA CYS A 211 -4.83 -6.24 -6.09
C CYS A 211 -6.26 -5.81 -5.70
N ALA A 212 -7.12 -6.80 -5.49
CA ALA A 212 -8.49 -6.58 -5.04
C ALA A 212 -8.52 -5.93 -3.64
N PRO A 213 -9.56 -5.15 -3.30
CA PRO A 213 -9.73 -4.59 -1.95
C PRO A 213 -9.57 -5.63 -0.83
N GLY A 214 -8.65 -5.38 0.10
CA GLY A 214 -8.27 -6.29 1.19
C GLY A 214 -7.34 -7.42 0.77
N PHE A 215 -6.68 -7.26 -0.37
CA PHE A 215 -5.51 -8.02 -0.80
C PHE A 215 -4.37 -7.02 -1.04
N MET A 216 -3.14 -7.48 -0.87
CA MET A 216 -1.95 -6.68 -1.14
C MET A 216 -0.94 -7.46 -1.98
N PRO A 217 -0.22 -6.80 -2.91
CA PRO A 217 0.85 -7.44 -3.63
C PRO A 217 2.05 -7.62 -2.70
N LEU A 218 2.46 -8.85 -2.47
CA LEU A 218 3.71 -9.15 -1.79
C LEU A 218 4.63 -9.86 -2.78
N LEU A 219 5.89 -9.42 -2.82
CA LEU A 219 6.93 -10.11 -3.56
C LEU A 219 7.11 -11.51 -2.99
N ILE A 220 6.73 -12.49 -3.78
CA ILE A 220 6.80 -13.89 -3.42
C ILE A 220 7.18 -14.66 -4.67
N ALA A 221 8.45 -14.96 -4.82
CA ALA A 221 8.93 -16.20 -5.42
C ALA A 221 10.45 -16.26 -5.34
N GLU A 222 10.95 -17.49 -5.32
CA GLU A 222 12.30 -18.03 -5.59
C GLU A 222 13.47 -17.05 -5.73
N THR A 223 14.64 -17.44 -5.23
CA THR A 223 15.90 -16.73 -5.48
C THR A 223 16.04 -16.45 -6.98
N GLY A 224 15.84 -15.19 -7.38
CA GLY A 224 15.89 -14.75 -8.78
C GLY A 224 14.56 -14.38 -9.44
N VAL A 225 13.41 -14.52 -8.78
CA VAL A 225 12.09 -14.14 -9.32
C VAL A 225 11.53 -12.91 -8.59
N MET A 226 11.26 -11.84 -9.33
CA MET A 226 10.73 -10.57 -8.79
C MET A 226 9.20 -10.46 -8.93
N THR A 227 8.49 -11.57 -9.08
CA THR A 227 7.04 -11.55 -9.33
C THR A 227 6.28 -11.36 -8.02
N GLY A 228 5.52 -10.26 -7.92
CA GLY A 228 4.54 -10.07 -6.85
C GLY A 228 3.34 -11.00 -7.01
N LEU A 229 2.73 -11.42 -5.90
CA LEU A 229 1.43 -12.09 -5.89
C LEU A 229 0.48 -11.33 -4.96
N CYS A 230 -0.79 -11.25 -5.32
CA CYS A 230 -1.82 -10.74 -4.43
C CYS A 230 -2.05 -11.73 -3.28
N ASN A 231 -1.95 -11.27 -2.02
CA ASN A 231 -2.22 -12.07 -0.83
C ASN A 231 -3.35 -11.43 -0.05
N GLY A 232 -4.29 -12.24 0.42
CA GLY A 232 -5.39 -11.72 1.22
C GLY A 232 -4.93 -11.24 2.60
N LEU A 233 -5.48 -10.11 3.04
CA LEU A 233 -5.32 -9.62 4.39
C LEU A 233 -6.29 -10.35 5.33
N CYS A 234 -5.81 -10.66 6.53
CA CYS A 234 -6.56 -11.38 7.54
C CYS A 234 -6.38 -10.75 8.93
N ALA A 235 -7.29 -11.03 9.85
CA ALA A 235 -7.15 -10.65 11.25
C ALA A 235 -6.26 -11.68 11.95
N ALA A 236 -5.01 -11.33 12.21
CA ALA A 236 -4.05 -12.27 12.77
C ALA A 236 -4.32 -12.51 14.26
N LEU A 237 -4.23 -13.78 14.67
CA LEU A 237 -4.26 -14.19 16.06
C LEU A 237 -2.95 -14.85 16.45
N GLU A 238 -2.69 -14.89 17.74
CA GLU A 238 -1.60 -15.65 18.33
C GLU A 238 -1.81 -17.15 18.15
N ALA A 239 -1.05 -17.76 17.25
CA ALA A 239 -0.92 -19.20 17.18
C ALA A 239 0.25 -19.66 18.07
N ASP A 240 0.12 -20.84 18.67
CA ASP A 240 1.21 -21.63 19.24
C ASP A 240 0.78 -23.12 19.26
N SER A 241 1.67 -24.02 19.72
CA SER A 241 1.39 -25.46 19.74
C SER A 241 0.31 -25.88 20.74
N THR A 242 -0.05 -24.99 21.68
CA THR A 242 -1.09 -25.17 22.70
C THR A 242 -2.44 -24.61 22.24
N LYS A 243 -2.45 -23.73 21.24
CA LYS A 243 -3.68 -23.18 20.66
C LYS A 243 -4.30 -24.13 19.64
N PRO A 244 -5.64 -24.09 19.48
CA PRO A 244 -6.32 -24.78 18.39
C PRO A 244 -5.82 -24.31 17.03
N THR A 245 -5.77 -25.23 16.05
CA THR A 245 -5.42 -24.93 14.65
C THR A 245 -6.31 -23.87 14.00
N THR A 246 -7.53 -23.67 14.50
CA THR A 246 -8.45 -22.61 14.06
C THR A 246 -7.91 -21.21 14.34
N VAL A 247 -6.91 -21.07 15.21
CA VAL A 247 -6.26 -19.78 15.46
C VAL A 247 -5.26 -19.43 14.35
N GLU A 248 -4.67 -20.44 13.69
CA GLU A 248 -3.73 -20.21 12.59
C GLU A 248 -4.37 -19.57 11.36
N ILE A 249 -5.69 -19.71 11.18
CA ILE A 249 -6.39 -19.14 10.04
C ILE A 249 -6.83 -17.68 10.27
N GLY A 250 -6.66 -17.14 11.49
CA GLY A 250 -7.05 -15.78 11.86
C GLY A 250 -8.34 -15.71 12.71
N ASP A 251 -8.71 -14.49 13.09
CA ASP A 251 -9.86 -14.20 13.95
C ASP A 251 -11.19 -14.31 13.18
N ALA A 252 -11.92 -15.39 13.44
CA ALA A 252 -13.24 -15.60 12.86
C ALA A 252 -14.30 -14.61 13.37
N THR A 253 -14.05 -13.89 14.47
CA THR A 253 -14.97 -12.86 14.98
C THR A 253 -14.74 -11.49 14.36
N ALA A 254 -13.54 -11.25 13.83
CA ALA A 254 -13.20 -10.00 13.16
C ALA A 254 -14.00 -9.84 11.86
N LEU A 255 -14.43 -8.61 11.62
CA LEU A 255 -15.13 -8.24 10.40
C LEU A 255 -14.13 -8.02 9.28
N ALA A 256 -14.40 -8.59 8.11
CA ALA A 256 -13.72 -8.20 6.88
C ALA A 256 -14.65 -8.24 5.68
N LYS A 257 -14.35 -7.41 4.69
CA LYS A 257 -15.13 -7.30 3.45
C LYS A 257 -14.48 -8.07 2.31
N ASN A 258 -15.07 -9.20 1.91
CA ASN A 258 -14.64 -9.89 0.70
C ASN A 258 -14.82 -8.99 -0.55
N PRO A 259 -14.02 -9.18 -1.61
CA PRO A 259 -14.07 -8.32 -2.81
C PRO A 259 -15.48 -8.16 -3.39
N THR A 260 -16.23 -9.26 -3.45
CA THR A 260 -17.61 -9.32 -3.98
C THR A 260 -18.69 -9.11 -2.91
N GLY A 261 -18.30 -9.06 -1.63
CA GLY A 261 -19.23 -8.85 -0.53
C GLY A 261 -19.70 -7.40 -0.47
N ALA A 262 -21.00 -7.18 -0.23
CA ALA A 262 -21.56 -5.84 -0.09
C ALA A 262 -21.06 -5.12 1.19
N ALA A 263 -20.81 -5.87 2.25
CA ALA A 263 -20.44 -5.35 3.56
C ALA A 263 -19.43 -6.28 4.26
N PRO A 264 -18.73 -5.77 5.28
CA PRO A 264 -17.93 -6.60 6.19
C PRO A 264 -18.79 -7.66 6.89
N ALA A 265 -18.25 -8.86 7.07
CA ALA A 265 -18.89 -9.92 7.85
C ALA A 265 -17.87 -10.68 8.68
N ALA A 266 -18.32 -11.23 9.81
CA ALA A 266 -17.52 -12.13 10.64
C ALA A 266 -17.12 -13.38 9.84
N GLY A 267 -15.95 -13.92 10.12
CA GLY A 267 -15.38 -15.10 9.44
C GLY A 267 -14.82 -14.80 8.05
N ASN A 268 -14.92 -13.57 7.53
CA ASN A 268 -14.24 -13.17 6.29
C ASN A 268 -12.80 -12.73 6.54
N ALA A 269 -12.41 -12.44 7.79
CA ALA A 269 -11.05 -12.03 8.13
C ALA A 269 -10.10 -13.23 8.30
N THR A 270 -10.47 -14.41 7.78
CA THR A 270 -9.72 -15.65 7.91
C THR A 270 -9.12 -16.09 6.57
N CYS A 271 -8.06 -16.89 6.65
CA CYS A 271 -7.40 -17.51 5.51
C CYS A 271 -8.04 -18.85 5.10
N GLU A 272 -9.36 -18.92 5.20
CA GLU A 272 -10.14 -20.05 4.72
C GLU A 272 -10.37 -19.97 3.21
N THR A 273 -10.51 -21.15 2.60
CA THR A 273 -10.90 -21.31 1.20
C THR A 273 -12.18 -20.51 0.89
N GLY A 274 -12.11 -19.66 -0.13
CA GLY A 274 -13.25 -18.83 -0.56
C GLY A 274 -13.46 -17.55 0.26
N LYS A 275 -12.55 -17.26 1.20
CA LYS A 275 -12.50 -16.00 1.96
C LYS A 275 -11.34 -15.14 1.46
N ARG A 276 -10.32 -14.94 2.29
CA ARG A 276 -9.08 -14.20 1.99
C ARG A 276 -7.92 -15.10 1.62
N GLY A 277 -8.10 -16.43 1.71
CA GLY A 277 -7.10 -17.41 1.30
C GLY A 277 -7.49 -18.20 0.04
N SER A 278 -6.47 -18.70 -0.67
CA SER A 278 -6.60 -19.54 -1.85
C SER A 278 -7.51 -20.73 -1.58
N ALA A 279 -8.42 -20.99 -2.52
CA ALA A 279 -9.26 -22.17 -2.52
C ALA A 279 -8.54 -23.43 -3.01
N ALA A 280 -7.42 -23.30 -3.71
CA ALA A 280 -6.79 -24.39 -4.45
C ALA A 280 -5.48 -24.92 -3.85
N ASP A 281 -4.75 -24.09 -3.08
CA ASP A 281 -3.37 -24.41 -2.65
C ASP A 281 -3.28 -24.99 -1.22
N GLY A 282 -4.38 -25.50 -0.70
CA GLY A 282 -4.45 -26.08 0.65
C GLY A 282 -4.60 -25.05 1.78
N PRO A 283 -4.51 -25.50 3.05
CA PRO A 283 -4.77 -24.64 4.20
C PRO A 283 -3.70 -23.56 4.32
N GLN A 284 -4.14 -22.31 4.36
CA GLN A 284 -3.29 -21.15 4.58
C GLN A 284 -3.28 -20.75 6.05
N THR A 285 -2.28 -19.96 6.43
CA THR A 285 -2.16 -19.39 7.77
C THR A 285 -2.14 -17.88 7.72
N CYS A 286 -2.86 -17.23 8.62
CA CYS A 286 -2.82 -15.80 8.81
C CYS A 286 -1.54 -15.42 9.57
N ARG A 287 -0.57 -14.83 8.86
CA ARG A 287 0.73 -14.43 9.43
C ARG A 287 0.81 -12.93 9.60
N PHE A 288 1.27 -12.46 10.75
CA PHE A 288 1.36 -11.03 11.01
C PHE A 288 2.13 -10.29 9.92
N LEU A 289 1.61 -9.11 9.53
CA LEU A 289 2.17 -8.32 8.44
C LEU A 289 3.47 -7.60 8.82
N TRP A 290 3.75 -7.43 10.12
CA TRP A 290 4.84 -6.56 10.59
C TRP A 290 6.21 -6.88 10.00
N ILE A 291 6.48 -8.13 9.58
CA ILE A 291 7.74 -8.52 8.94
C ILE A 291 8.00 -7.74 7.63
N TYR A 292 6.93 -7.29 6.98
CA TYR A 292 7.00 -6.47 5.77
C TYR A 292 6.97 -4.96 6.06
N ASN A 293 6.83 -4.56 7.32
CA ASN A 293 6.80 -3.17 7.77
C ASN A 293 8.12 -2.75 8.45
N VAL A 294 9.17 -3.55 8.32
CA VAL A 294 10.51 -3.24 8.82
C VAL A 294 11.24 -2.40 7.77
N ASP A 295 11.78 -1.25 8.16
CA ASP A 295 12.56 -0.39 7.27
C ASP A 295 13.96 -0.97 6.96
N ASP A 296 14.70 -0.30 6.08
CA ASP A 296 16.06 -0.73 5.69
C ASP A 296 17.06 -0.69 6.86
N ALA A 297 16.73 0.00 7.95
CA ALA A 297 17.51 0.02 9.19
C ALA A 297 17.10 -1.08 10.17
N GLY A 298 16.16 -1.96 9.80
CA GLY A 298 15.65 -3.00 10.68
C GLY A 298 14.66 -2.48 11.73
N MET A 299 14.12 -1.27 11.57
CA MET A 299 13.16 -0.69 12.49
C MET A 299 11.74 -0.98 12.04
N LEU A 300 10.97 -1.61 12.91
CA LEU A 300 9.52 -1.73 12.80
C LEU A 300 8.87 -0.48 13.40
N GLU A 301 8.03 0.18 12.60
CA GLU A 301 7.13 1.21 13.09
C GLU A 301 5.84 0.58 13.63
N ILE A 302 5.47 0.93 14.86
CA ILE A 302 4.24 0.43 15.47
C ILE A 302 3.05 1.23 14.92
N THR A 303 2.13 0.51 14.30
CA THR A 303 0.91 1.02 13.68
C THR A 303 -0.32 0.43 14.35
N ASP A 304 -1.50 0.92 14.01
CA ASP A 304 -2.77 0.38 14.53
C ASP A 304 -3.02 -1.08 14.12
N TYR A 305 -2.27 -1.59 13.13
CA TYR A 305 -2.42 -2.89 12.50
C TYR A 305 -1.27 -3.86 12.78
N THR A 306 -0.18 -3.41 13.42
CA THR A 306 1.04 -4.20 13.63
C THR A 306 0.76 -5.53 14.34
N ASP A 307 -0.19 -5.56 15.28
CA ASP A 307 -0.55 -6.73 16.10
C ASP A 307 -1.96 -7.27 15.84
N LYS A 308 -2.64 -6.80 14.79
CA LYS A 308 -4.01 -7.21 14.44
C LYS A 308 -4.14 -7.75 13.03
N MET A 309 -3.23 -7.37 12.14
CA MET A 309 -3.33 -7.71 10.73
C MET A 309 -2.24 -8.66 10.31
N GLY A 310 -2.63 -9.57 9.43
CA GLY A 310 -1.75 -10.49 8.78
C GLY A 310 -2.06 -10.67 7.31
N VAL A 311 -1.32 -11.58 6.71
CA VAL A 311 -1.41 -12.00 5.32
C VAL A 311 -1.67 -13.49 5.27
N CYS A 312 -2.48 -13.91 4.30
CA CYS A 312 -2.78 -15.30 4.08
C CYS A 312 -1.62 -16.02 3.37
N PHE A 313 -0.84 -16.72 4.18
CA PHE A 313 0.39 -17.38 3.80
C PHE A 313 0.15 -18.85 3.47
N SER A 314 0.39 -19.23 2.21
CA SER A 314 0.25 -20.61 1.74
C SER A 314 1.48 -21.46 2.05
N ARG A 315 1.46 -22.22 3.14
CA ARG A 315 2.63 -22.99 3.59
C ARG A 315 3.18 -24.01 2.59
N GLN A 316 2.29 -24.60 1.79
CA GLN A 316 2.67 -25.61 0.79
C GLN A 316 3.47 -25.01 -0.36
N LYS A 317 3.30 -23.70 -0.54
CA LYS A 317 3.93 -22.91 -1.57
C LYS A 317 5.31 -22.47 -1.12
N TYR A 318 5.49 -22.09 0.15
CA TYR A 318 6.79 -21.63 0.65
C TYR A 318 7.71 -22.74 1.16
N ARG A 319 8.99 -22.62 0.81
CA ARG A 319 10.10 -23.43 1.34
C ARG A 319 11.07 -22.58 2.15
N TYR A 320 11.86 -23.25 2.98
CA TYR A 320 12.99 -22.67 3.70
C TYR A 320 14.24 -23.51 3.43
N ASP A 321 15.43 -22.92 3.51
CA ASP A 321 16.72 -23.59 3.28
C ASP A 321 16.99 -24.62 4.40
N SER A 322 16.35 -25.78 4.26
CA SER A 322 16.23 -26.82 5.28
C SER A 322 17.46 -27.72 5.34
N ASN A 323 18.26 -27.70 4.27
CA ASN A 323 19.52 -28.44 4.18
C ASN A 323 20.75 -27.52 4.35
N ASN A 324 20.54 -26.20 4.47
CA ASN A 324 21.57 -25.18 4.66
C ASN A 324 22.62 -25.19 3.53
N ASP A 325 22.19 -25.43 2.30
CA ASP A 325 23.05 -25.38 1.10
C ASP A 325 23.14 -23.97 0.48
N GLY A 326 22.37 -23.02 1.01
CA GLY A 326 22.31 -21.64 0.53
C GLY A 326 21.48 -21.45 -0.75
N MET A 327 20.78 -22.48 -1.22
CA MET A 327 19.96 -22.48 -2.42
C MET A 327 18.57 -23.05 -2.16
N LEU A 328 17.55 -22.20 -2.18
CA LEU A 328 16.16 -22.64 -2.12
C LEU A 328 15.77 -23.43 -3.37
N ASN A 329 15.52 -24.73 -3.22
CA ASN A 329 15.20 -25.63 -4.33
C ASN A 329 14.19 -26.74 -3.94
N ALA A 330 13.92 -27.66 -4.87
CA ALA A 330 12.93 -28.72 -4.65
C ALA A 330 13.29 -29.73 -3.54
N MET A 331 14.56 -29.80 -3.14
CA MET A 331 15.02 -30.63 -2.02
C MET A 331 14.71 -30.01 -0.66
N ASP A 332 14.35 -28.72 -0.62
CA ASP A 332 14.02 -28.05 0.63
C ASP A 332 12.65 -28.41 1.17
N ALA A 333 12.51 -28.43 2.48
CA ALA A 333 11.23 -28.66 3.13
C ALA A 333 10.29 -27.46 2.95
N THR A 334 8.99 -27.75 2.86
CA THR A 334 7.94 -26.73 2.94
C THR A 334 7.83 -26.20 4.37
N THR A 335 7.32 -24.98 4.51
CA THR A 335 7.18 -24.35 5.83
C THR A 335 6.22 -25.14 6.76
N PRO A 336 6.68 -25.61 7.94
CA PRO A 336 5.90 -26.44 8.86
C PRO A 336 4.83 -25.65 9.63
N ARG A 337 3.71 -26.28 10.00
CA ARG A 337 2.59 -25.64 10.74
C ARG A 337 2.99 -25.26 12.17
N CYS A 338 2.37 -24.20 12.71
CA CYS A 338 2.55 -23.78 14.10
C CYS A 338 1.88 -24.76 15.05
N SER A 339 0.62 -25.09 14.73
CA SER A 339 -0.18 -26.01 15.51
C SER A 339 -0.11 -27.41 14.91
N PRO A 340 -0.15 -28.47 15.73
CA PRO A 340 -0.27 -29.83 15.25
C PRO A 340 -1.48 -29.95 14.33
N GLY A 341 -1.34 -30.68 13.22
CA GLY A 341 -2.52 -31.00 12.41
C GLY A 341 -3.55 -31.80 13.21
N PRO A 342 -4.77 -32.00 12.68
CA PRO A 342 -5.74 -32.89 13.30
C PRO A 342 -5.11 -34.23 13.66
N ALA A 343 -5.50 -34.82 14.80
CA ALA A 343 -4.97 -36.10 15.24
C ALA A 343 -5.05 -37.14 14.10
N GLY A 344 -3.91 -37.76 13.76
CA GLY A 344 -3.80 -38.72 12.65
C GLY A 344 -3.35 -38.12 11.30
N SER A 345 -3.19 -36.80 11.18
CA SER A 345 -2.67 -36.17 9.95
C SER A 345 -1.17 -36.41 9.70
N GLY A 346 -0.42 -36.89 10.71
CA GLY A 346 1.03 -37.08 10.62
C GLY A 346 1.85 -35.78 10.59
N ILE A 347 1.19 -34.61 10.62
CA ILE A 347 1.84 -33.30 10.64
C ILE A 347 2.12 -32.93 12.10
N ALA A 348 3.36 -33.16 12.55
CA ALA A 348 3.82 -32.64 13.84
C ALA A 348 3.81 -31.10 13.77
N GLY A 349 3.14 -30.45 14.73
CA GLY A 349 3.25 -29.01 14.91
C GLY A 349 4.63 -28.67 15.43
N LEU A 350 5.11 -27.46 15.15
CA LEU A 350 6.33 -26.96 15.76
C LEU A 350 6.16 -26.87 17.29
N PRO A 351 7.14 -27.34 18.09
CA PRO A 351 7.11 -27.10 19.52
C PRO A 351 7.22 -25.59 19.81
N PRO A 352 6.69 -25.10 20.94
CA PRO A 352 6.98 -23.75 21.39
C PRO A 352 8.48 -23.61 21.60
N ARG A 353 9.02 -22.41 21.37
CA ARG A 353 10.41 -22.09 21.73
C ARG A 353 10.65 -22.45 23.19
N SER A 354 11.60 -23.35 23.41
CA SER A 354 12.03 -23.77 24.74
C SER A 354 13.54 -23.59 24.82
N ALA A 355 14.09 -23.45 26.02
CA ALA A 355 15.55 -23.43 26.20
C ALA A 355 16.26 -24.73 25.75
N ALA A 356 15.50 -25.74 25.33
CA ALA A 356 15.99 -27.07 24.96
C ALA A 356 15.98 -27.35 23.44
N THR A 357 15.41 -26.47 22.61
CA THR A 357 15.52 -26.57 21.15
C THR A 357 16.87 -26.01 20.72
N ALA A 358 17.80 -26.91 20.37
CA ALA A 358 19.19 -26.58 20.02
C ALA A 358 19.44 -26.64 18.51
N GLY A 359 18.46 -27.11 17.73
CA GLY A 359 18.50 -27.09 16.27
C GLY A 359 18.29 -25.68 15.74
N LYS A 360 18.70 -25.44 14.49
CA LYS A 360 18.17 -24.31 13.74
C LYS A 360 16.85 -24.76 13.12
N TYR A 361 15.80 -23.93 13.17
CA TYR A 361 14.50 -24.21 12.57
C TYR A 361 13.72 -25.35 13.24
N ASP A 362 13.86 -25.53 14.55
CA ASP A 362 13.22 -26.61 15.29
C ASP A 362 12.02 -26.14 16.15
N ASP A 363 11.71 -24.85 16.19
CA ASP A 363 10.61 -24.32 17.00
C ASP A 363 9.68 -23.30 16.30
N ALA A 364 8.61 -22.95 17.00
CA ALA A 364 7.58 -22.05 16.51
C ALA A 364 8.06 -20.59 16.34
N ALA A 365 9.14 -20.15 16.99
CA ALA A 365 9.64 -18.80 16.76
C ALA A 365 10.18 -18.70 15.34
N ASP A 366 11.05 -19.65 14.94
CA ASP A 366 11.76 -19.67 13.64
C ASP A 366 10.85 -19.60 12.40
N PHE A 367 9.57 -19.89 12.56
CA PHE A 367 8.56 -19.85 11.50
C PHE A 367 7.45 -18.83 11.77
N PHE A 368 7.71 -17.79 12.56
CA PHE A 368 6.77 -16.71 12.95
C PHE A 368 5.46 -17.23 13.53
N CYS A 369 5.53 -18.41 14.15
CA CYS A 369 4.43 -19.18 14.71
C CYS A 369 4.15 -18.83 16.16
N GLN A 370 4.62 -17.68 16.61
CA GLN A 370 4.28 -17.07 17.89
C GLN A 370 3.77 -15.66 17.60
N LYS A 371 2.99 -15.08 18.53
CA LYS A 371 2.64 -13.65 18.45
C LYS A 371 3.93 -12.86 18.20
N VAL A 372 3.86 -11.65 17.69
CA VAL A 372 4.78 -10.66 18.21
C VAL A 372 3.91 -9.67 18.92
N ALA A 373 3.54 -10.03 20.14
CA ALA A 373 2.86 -9.09 20.99
C ALA A 373 3.79 -7.91 21.19
N ASN A 374 3.22 -6.75 21.53
CA ASN A 374 4.01 -5.68 22.17
C ASN A 374 4.92 -6.25 23.28
N SER A 375 4.49 -7.30 23.98
CA SER A 375 5.26 -8.00 25.02
C SER A 375 6.50 -8.75 24.53
N MET A 376 6.65 -9.03 23.24
CA MET A 376 7.82 -9.72 22.69
C MET A 376 8.96 -8.78 22.34
N PHE A 377 8.64 -7.50 22.17
CA PHE A 377 9.60 -6.45 21.90
C PHE A 377 9.96 -5.65 23.15
N SER A 378 9.03 -5.57 24.10
CA SER A 378 9.10 -4.66 25.23
C SER A 378 8.27 -5.19 26.41
N ASP A 379 8.82 -5.06 27.62
CA ASP A 379 8.08 -5.32 28.86
C ASP A 379 6.91 -4.32 29.09
N LYS A 380 6.85 -3.27 28.28
CA LYS A 380 5.81 -2.25 28.29
C LYS A 380 4.97 -2.33 27.01
N PRO A 381 3.64 -2.07 27.10
CA PRO A 381 2.81 -1.90 25.92
C PRO A 381 3.40 -0.83 25.00
N LEU A 382 3.62 -1.19 23.74
CA LEU A 382 4.02 -0.25 22.71
C LEU A 382 2.80 0.54 22.24
N THR A 383 3.05 1.77 21.82
CA THR A 383 2.06 2.71 21.31
C THR A 383 2.36 3.05 19.85
N LYS A 384 1.33 3.50 19.12
CA LYS A 384 1.48 3.92 17.73
C LYS A 384 2.57 5.00 17.61
N GLY A 385 3.47 4.82 16.64
CA GLY A 385 4.62 5.71 16.39
C GLY A 385 5.88 5.32 17.16
N ASP A 386 5.82 4.36 18.09
CA ASP A 386 7.04 3.76 18.64
C ASP A 386 7.81 3.05 17.53
N LYS A 387 9.15 3.15 17.56
CA LYS A 387 10.03 2.40 16.68
C LYS A 387 10.75 1.32 17.47
N VAL A 388 10.66 0.09 16.97
CA VAL A 388 11.30 -1.08 17.59
C VAL A 388 12.25 -1.70 16.61
N TYR A 389 13.47 -1.96 17.04
CA TYR A 389 14.41 -2.70 16.23
C TYR A 389 14.07 -4.18 16.21
N VAL A 390 13.90 -4.70 15.00
CA VAL A 390 13.75 -6.13 14.72
C VAL A 390 15.05 -6.58 14.08
N GLY A 391 16.05 -6.83 14.91
CA GLY A 391 17.37 -7.24 14.45
C GLY A 391 17.51 -8.73 14.18
N GLU A 392 18.21 -9.07 13.11
CA GLU A 392 18.77 -10.40 12.86
C GLU A 392 20.11 -10.57 13.59
N LEU A 393 20.09 -10.64 14.91
CA LEU A 393 21.27 -11.14 15.63
C LEU A 393 21.32 -12.67 15.48
N ALA A 394 21.89 -13.17 14.39
CA ALA A 394 22.43 -14.53 14.26
C ALA A 394 21.62 -15.66 14.96
N GLY A 395 20.33 -15.79 14.65
CA GLY A 395 19.45 -16.79 15.29
C GLY A 395 18.75 -16.33 16.58
N MET A 396 18.67 -15.03 16.83
CA MET A 396 17.96 -14.44 17.96
C MET A 396 16.78 -13.60 17.48
N GLU A 397 15.65 -14.26 17.28
CA GLU A 397 14.32 -13.64 17.32
C GLU A 397 13.95 -13.33 18.78
N SER A 398 14.62 -12.35 19.38
CA SER A 398 14.19 -11.75 20.64
C SER A 398 14.20 -10.25 20.46
N GLY A 399 13.01 -9.66 20.43
CA GLY A 399 12.84 -8.23 20.30
C GLY A 399 13.52 -7.50 21.45
N ARG A 400 14.55 -6.72 21.13
CA ARG A 400 15.15 -5.75 22.06
C ARG A 400 14.72 -4.37 21.60
N VAL A 401 14.08 -3.58 22.46
CA VAL A 401 13.89 -2.14 22.20
C VAL A 401 15.28 -1.52 22.06
N TYR A 402 15.65 -1.22 20.83
CA TYR A 402 16.93 -0.60 20.54
C TYR A 402 16.87 0.88 20.87
N ASN A 403 17.84 1.32 21.67
CA ASN A 403 18.06 2.73 21.90
C ASN A 403 18.91 3.26 20.72
N PRO A 404 18.45 4.28 19.97
CA PRO A 404 19.18 4.82 18.81
C PRO A 404 20.63 5.27 19.12
N ASN A 405 20.99 5.41 20.39
CA ASN A 405 22.35 5.72 20.84
C ASN A 405 23.33 4.52 20.91
N GLU A 406 22.90 3.28 20.61
CA GLU A 406 23.73 2.07 20.80
C GLU A 406 24.66 1.67 19.61
N GLY A 407 24.65 2.42 18.50
CA GLY A 407 25.52 2.20 17.33
C GLY A 407 24.99 1.21 16.25
N PRO A 408 25.53 1.24 15.01
CA PRO A 408 24.98 0.51 13.87
C PRO A 408 25.06 -1.02 14.02
N VAL A 409 24.02 -1.72 13.57
CA VAL A 409 23.88 -3.19 13.69
C VAL A 409 24.07 -3.88 12.31
N PRO A 410 24.69 -5.07 12.21
CA PRO A 410 24.88 -5.79 10.94
C PRO A 410 23.56 -6.41 10.41
N ALA A 411 23.30 -6.36 9.10
CA ALA A 411 22.11 -6.94 8.45
C ALA A 411 22.40 -8.31 7.79
N ARG A 412 21.52 -9.32 7.94
CA ARG A 412 21.61 -10.62 7.24
C ARG A 412 20.22 -11.24 6.95
N ARG A 413 19.57 -10.79 5.87
CA ARG A 413 18.18 -11.07 5.53
C ARG A 413 17.83 -12.58 5.38
N HIS A 414 16.80 -13.07 6.08
CA HIS A 414 16.12 -14.34 5.80
C HIS A 414 15.32 -14.26 4.47
N VAL A 415 15.43 -15.29 3.63
CA VAL A 415 14.78 -15.36 2.30
C VAL A 415 13.74 -16.49 2.31
N PHE A 416 12.47 -16.15 2.04
CA PHE A 416 11.36 -17.11 1.90
C PHE A 416 10.91 -17.15 0.44
N THR A 417 10.70 -18.33 -0.16
CA THR A 417 10.40 -18.47 -1.60
C THR A 417 9.28 -19.47 -1.90
N ASN A 418 8.56 -19.28 -3.01
CA ASN A 418 7.35 -20.02 -3.42
C ASN A 418 7.54 -20.87 -4.69
N ASN A 419 7.03 -22.11 -4.74
CA ASN A 419 6.95 -23.01 -5.90
C ASN A 419 5.78 -22.76 -6.88
#